data_AF-A0A7C7D4D0-F1
#
_entry.id   AF-A0A7C7D4D0-F1
#
_cell.length_a   1.000
_cell.length_b   1.000
_cell.length_c   1.000
_cell.angle_alpha   90.00
_cell.angle_beta   90.00
_cell.angle_gamma   90.00
#
_symmetry.space_group_name_H-M   'P 1'
#
loop_
_entity.id
_entity.type
_entity.pdbx_description
1 polymer ?
#
loop_
_entity_poly.entity_id
_entity_poly.type
_entity_poly.pdbx_seq_one_letter_code
_entity_poly.pdbx_strand_id
1 'polypeptide(L)'
;MTLINNVALRPMLEDPDLKDKVAIAVPPYNKGKATFSGCNMLFMGSNCKNTDEAWKFIEMALTKEQVLERSKMLNIPVTRKSLIDEFSKLDPYNAVRAECVEVGIGMPRTTWSPRFQALRNEMVQKVLYSKASIEEALDEAQNKLLEDINN
;
A
#
# COMPACT_ATOMS: atom_id res chain seq x y z
N MET A 1 -9.58 6.33 -1.43
CA MET A 1 -8.53 5.51 -0.77
C MET A 1 -7.54 6.49 -0.17
N THR A 2 -7.48 6.59 1.15
CA THR A 2 -6.48 7.39 1.85
C THR A 2 -5.15 6.62 1.76
N LEU A 3 -4.29 7.08 0.86
CA LEU A 3 -2.91 6.60 0.74
C LEU A 3 -2.06 7.45 1.68
N ILE A 4 -1.40 6.84 2.67
CA ILE A 4 -0.32 7.51 3.40
C ILE A 4 0.89 7.56 2.45
N ASN A 5 0.93 8.58 1.62
CA ASN A 5 2.08 8.83 0.76
C ASN A 5 3.09 9.66 1.56
N ASN A 6 4.08 8.99 2.17
CA ASN A 6 5.09 9.65 3.00
C ASN A 6 5.82 10.79 2.27
N VAL A 7 5.98 10.69 0.94
CA VAL A 7 6.58 11.75 0.13
C VAL A 7 5.64 12.94 0.01
N ALA A 8 4.35 12.71 -0.28
CA ALA A 8 3.38 13.80 -0.42
C ALA A 8 3.01 14.46 0.91
N LEU A 9 3.11 13.73 2.02
CA LEU A 9 2.85 14.26 3.37
C LEU A 9 4.04 15.03 3.95
N ARG A 10 5.26 14.79 3.43
CA ARG A 10 6.49 15.39 3.95
C ARG A 10 6.43 16.92 4.07
N PRO A 11 5.97 17.69 3.05
CA PRO A 11 5.88 19.14 3.17
C PRO A 11 4.99 19.58 4.33
N MET A 12 3.88 18.88 4.56
CA MET A 12 2.95 19.20 5.65
C MET A 12 3.52 18.84 7.03
N LEU A 13 4.26 17.74 7.14
CA LEU A 13 4.85 17.28 8.41
C LEU A 13 6.11 18.06 8.81
N GLU A 14 6.84 18.62 7.84
CA GLU A 14 8.03 19.44 8.07
C GLU A 14 7.71 20.94 8.19
N ASP A 15 6.46 21.35 7.94
CA ASP A 15 6.02 22.74 8.04
C ASP A 15 6.05 23.22 9.52
N PRO A 16 6.88 24.23 9.85
CA PRO A 16 6.96 24.79 11.20
C PRO A 16 5.62 25.33 11.72
N ASP A 17 4.77 25.86 10.85
CA ASP A 17 3.47 26.42 11.24
C ASP A 17 2.45 25.33 11.59
N LEU A 18 2.66 24.11 11.09
CA LEU A 18 1.85 22.92 11.38
C LEU A 18 2.45 22.03 12.45
N LYS A 19 3.62 22.41 13.00
CA LYS A 19 4.25 21.69 14.10
C LYS A 19 3.25 21.52 15.25
N ASP A 20 3.14 20.28 15.74
CA ASP A 20 2.24 19.85 16.81
C ASP A 20 0.73 20.01 16.48
N LYS A 21 0.37 20.36 15.24
CA LYS A 21 -1.04 20.48 14.77
C LYS A 21 -1.47 19.35 13.84
N VAL A 22 -0.53 18.60 13.28
CA VAL A 22 -0.78 17.48 12.36
C VAL A 22 -0.11 16.20 12.86
N ALA A 23 -0.74 15.06 12.60
CA ALA A 23 -0.23 13.74 12.96
C ALA A 23 -0.70 12.68 11.95
N ILE A 24 -0.12 11.47 12.05
CA ILE A 24 -0.53 10.30 11.27
C ILE A 24 -1.32 9.35 12.17
N ALA A 25 -2.42 8.81 11.66
CA ALA A 25 -3.24 7.81 12.32
C ALA A 25 -3.62 6.69 11.33
N VAL A 26 -4.00 5.54 11.87
CA VAL A 26 -4.75 4.55 11.08
C VAL A 26 -6.08 5.15 10.60
N PRO A 27 -6.55 4.80 9.38
CA PRO A 27 -7.85 5.25 8.90
C PRO A 27 -8.98 4.95 9.89
N PRO A 28 -9.98 5.84 10.03
CA PRO A 28 -11.16 5.57 10.84
C PRO A 28 -11.87 4.28 10.40
N TYR A 29 -12.40 3.54 11.36
CA TYR A 29 -13.05 2.26 11.12
C TYR A 29 -14.24 2.04 12.06
N ASN A 30 -15.25 1.32 11.58
CA ASN A 30 -16.41 0.94 12.40
C ASN A 30 -16.25 -0.46 13.01
N LYS A 31 -15.89 -1.46 12.18
CA LYS A 31 -15.87 -2.88 12.58
C LYS A 31 -14.47 -3.49 12.69
N GLY A 32 -13.48 -2.95 11.98
CA GLY A 32 -12.11 -3.45 12.02
C GLY A 32 -11.15 -2.53 11.28
N LYS A 33 -9.90 -2.46 11.77
CA LYS A 33 -8.83 -1.69 11.15
C LYS A 33 -8.50 -2.30 9.78
N ALA A 34 -8.45 -1.45 8.75
CA ALA A 34 -7.99 -1.84 7.44
C ALA A 34 -7.35 -0.64 6.75
N THR A 35 -6.21 -0.88 6.09
CA THR A 35 -5.61 0.09 5.18
C THR A 35 -5.31 -0.56 3.84
N PHE A 36 -5.09 0.25 2.80
CA PHE A 36 -4.45 -0.26 1.60
C PHE A 36 -2.94 -0.35 1.83
N SER A 37 -2.34 -1.52 1.58
CA SER A 37 -0.90 -1.71 1.65
C SER A 37 -0.37 -2.30 0.35
N GLY A 38 0.43 -1.50 -0.35
CA GLY A 38 1.17 -1.92 -1.53
C GLY A 38 2.57 -2.40 -1.17
N CYS A 39 3.21 -3.15 -2.07
CA CYS A 39 4.60 -3.52 -1.93
C CYS A 39 5.33 -3.43 -3.27
N ASN A 40 6.62 -3.11 -3.20
CA ASN A 40 7.54 -3.33 -4.31
C ASN A 40 8.17 -4.70 -4.13
N MET A 41 8.03 -5.56 -5.13
CA MET A 41 8.58 -6.91 -5.11
C MET A 41 9.90 -6.94 -5.88
N LEU A 42 10.87 -7.69 -5.36
CA LEU A 42 12.01 -8.14 -6.15
C LEU A 42 11.65 -9.47 -6.80
N PHE A 43 11.83 -9.56 -8.11
CA PHE A 43 11.56 -10.77 -8.88
C PHE A 43 12.68 -11.02 -9.88
N MET A 44 12.86 -12.29 -10.23
CA MET A 44 13.78 -12.73 -11.27
C MET A 44 12.96 -13.10 -12.51
N GLY A 45 13.27 -12.50 -13.65
CA GLY A 45 12.63 -12.86 -14.91
C GLY A 45 12.92 -14.32 -15.29
N SER A 46 11.95 -14.99 -15.91
CA SER A 46 12.06 -16.41 -16.29
C SER A 46 13.17 -16.70 -17.30
N ASN A 47 13.60 -15.68 -18.05
CA ASN A 47 14.68 -15.75 -19.03
C ASN A 47 16.04 -15.26 -18.49
N CYS A 48 16.17 -15.02 -17.17
CA CYS A 48 17.43 -14.61 -16.56
C CYS A 48 18.54 -15.63 -16.83
N LYS A 49 19.71 -15.15 -17.28
CA LYS A 49 20.87 -16.00 -17.58
C LYS A 49 21.85 -16.15 -16.42
N ASN A 50 21.75 -15.28 -15.41
CA ASN A 50 22.65 -15.20 -14.26
C ASN A 50 21.82 -15.40 -12.98
N THR A 51 21.17 -16.56 -12.86
CA THR A 51 20.18 -16.82 -11.81
C THR A 51 20.80 -16.81 -10.42
N ASP A 52 22.03 -17.31 -10.30
CA ASP A 52 22.74 -17.41 -9.02
C ASP A 52 23.17 -16.03 -8.52
N GLU A 53 23.68 -15.17 -9.39
CA GLU A 53 24.03 -13.78 -9.07
C GLU A 53 22.79 -12.96 -8.74
N ALA A 54 21.70 -13.14 -9.51
CA ALA A 54 20.43 -12.48 -9.23
C ALA A 54 19.85 -12.89 -7.88
N TRP A 55 19.96 -14.17 -7.52
CA TRP A 55 19.54 -14.65 -6.20
C TRP A 55 20.39 -14.06 -5.07
N LYS A 56 21.73 -14.07 -5.22
CA LYS A 56 22.65 -13.45 -4.25
C LYS A 56 22.35 -11.97 -4.04
N PHE A 57 21.98 -11.25 -5.10
CA PHE A 57 21.54 -9.86 -4.99
C PHE A 57 20.26 -9.73 -4.16
N ILE A 58 19.24 -10.55 -4.42
CA ILE A 58 17.99 -10.53 -3.65
C ILE A 58 18.25 -10.82 -2.17
N GLU A 59 19.09 -11.82 -1.87
CA GLU A 59 19.49 -12.16 -0.51
C GLU A 59 20.17 -10.97 0.20
N MET A 60 21.17 -10.36 -0.46
CA MET A 60 21.89 -9.19 0.04
C MET A 60 20.93 -8.01 0.27
N ALA A 61 20.11 -7.68 -0.73
CA ALA A 61 19.16 -6.57 -0.69
C ALA A 61 18.09 -6.74 0.39
N LEU A 62 17.84 -7.97 0.83
CA LEU A 62 16.90 -8.26 1.90
C LEU A 62 17.57 -8.45 3.25
N THR A 63 18.87 -8.28 3.43
CA THR A 63 19.51 -8.34 4.76
C THR A 63 18.91 -7.30 5.73
N LYS A 64 19.06 -7.53 7.05
CA LYS A 64 18.56 -6.58 8.07
C LYS A 64 19.15 -5.18 7.87
N GLU A 65 20.45 -5.11 7.64
CA GLU A 65 21.18 -3.88 7.39
C GLU A 65 20.62 -3.13 6.18
N GLN A 66 20.51 -3.79 5.02
CA GLN A 66 20.06 -3.16 3.78
C GLN A 66 18.58 -2.74 3.84
N VAL A 67 17.73 -3.52 4.52
CA VAL A 67 16.32 -3.15 4.72
C VAL A 67 16.18 -1.92 5.63
N LEU A 68 16.92 -1.88 6.74
CA LEU A 68 16.89 -0.74 7.66
C LEU A 68 17.49 0.53 7.00
N GLU A 69 18.59 0.38 6.26
CA GLU A 69 19.23 1.51 5.59
C GLU A 69 18.32 2.12 4.52
N ARG A 70 17.69 1.27 3.70
CA ARG A 70 16.69 1.73 2.72
C ARG A 70 15.52 2.44 3.38
N SER A 71 15.07 1.94 4.52
CA SER A 71 13.99 2.55 5.29
C SER A 71 14.35 3.97 5.75
N LYS A 72 15.57 4.20 6.24
CA LYS A 72 16.07 5.54 6.58
C LYS A 72 16.15 6.46 5.37
N MET A 73 16.70 5.96 4.26
CA MET A 73 16.92 6.77 3.05
C MET A 73 15.61 7.20 2.38
N LEU A 74 14.63 6.30 2.33
CA LEU A 74 13.40 6.50 1.56
C LEU A 74 12.19 6.84 2.42
N ASN A 75 12.32 6.81 3.75
CA ASN A 75 11.22 6.96 4.71
C ASN A 75 10.06 5.99 4.40
N ILE A 76 10.39 4.71 4.22
CA ILE A 76 9.42 3.63 3.94
C ILE A 76 9.44 2.58 5.04
N PRO A 77 8.31 1.89 5.32
CA PRO A 77 8.28 0.78 6.26
C PRO A 77 9.29 -0.33 5.94
N VAL A 78 9.84 -0.94 6.98
CA VAL A 78 10.69 -2.13 6.85
C VAL A 78 9.88 -3.35 6.42
N THR A 79 10.48 -4.23 5.63
CA THR A 79 9.85 -5.48 5.16
C THR A 79 10.10 -6.68 6.09
N ARG A 80 10.87 -6.48 7.18
CA ARG A 80 11.16 -7.51 8.19
C ARG A 80 10.52 -7.18 9.51
N LYS A 81 9.72 -8.10 10.06
CA LYS A 81 9.10 -7.96 11.39
C LYS A 81 10.14 -7.70 12.50
N SER A 82 11.31 -8.34 12.40
CA SER A 82 12.42 -8.19 13.35
C SER A 82 13.14 -6.84 13.32
N LEU A 83 12.67 -5.88 12.51
CA LEU A 83 13.18 -4.51 12.45
C LEU A 83 12.13 -3.46 12.84
N ILE A 84 10.91 -3.87 13.23
CA ILE A 84 9.82 -2.92 13.51
C ILE A 84 10.20 -2.00 14.68
N ASP A 85 10.87 -2.53 15.70
CA ASP A 85 11.30 -1.75 16.87
C ASP A 85 12.38 -0.73 16.50
N GLU A 86 13.38 -1.13 15.70
CA GLU A 86 14.39 -0.21 15.17
C GLU A 86 13.78 0.85 14.25
N PHE A 87 12.86 0.46 13.37
CA PHE A 87 12.16 1.36 12.46
C PHE A 87 11.33 2.41 13.23
N SER A 88 10.62 1.99 14.27
CA SER A 88 9.76 2.86 15.09
C SER A 88 10.55 3.95 15.82
N LYS A 89 11.85 3.74 16.06
CA LYS A 89 12.74 4.72 16.69
C LYS A 89 13.24 5.82 15.73
N LEU A 90 13.09 5.62 14.41
CA LEU A 90 13.62 6.56 13.41
C LEU A 90 12.76 7.82 13.24
N ASP A 91 11.45 7.71 13.46
CA ASP A 91 10.50 8.81 13.30
C ASP A 91 9.28 8.55 14.19
N PRO A 92 8.72 9.58 14.86
CA PRO A 92 7.60 9.42 15.80
C PRO A 92 6.35 8.78 15.16
N TYR A 93 6.19 8.86 13.84
CA TYR A 93 5.04 8.28 13.14
C TYR A 93 5.32 6.89 12.58
N ASN A 94 6.54 6.36 12.68
CA ASN A 94 6.89 5.06 12.12
C ASN A 94 6.16 3.90 12.80
N ALA A 95 5.83 4.01 14.09
CA ALA A 95 5.00 3.01 14.77
C ALA A 95 3.61 2.89 14.12
N VAL A 96 2.97 4.03 13.82
CA VAL A 96 1.66 4.06 13.13
C VAL A 96 1.78 3.58 11.69
N ARG A 97 2.88 3.91 10.98
CA ARG A 97 3.14 3.40 9.63
C ARG A 97 3.30 1.87 9.64
N ALA A 98 3.99 1.31 10.63
CA ALA A 98 4.12 -0.14 10.80
C ALA A 98 2.76 -0.79 11.11
N GLU A 99 1.95 -0.16 11.97
CA GLU A 99 0.57 -0.61 12.23
C GLU A 99 -0.28 -0.62 10.94
N CYS A 100 -0.18 0.43 10.11
CA CYS A 100 -0.88 0.48 8.83
C CYS A 100 -0.51 -0.69 7.92
N VAL A 101 0.77 -1.10 7.92
CA VAL A 101 1.24 -2.26 7.14
C VAL A 101 0.69 -3.57 7.71
N GLU A 102 0.65 -3.75 9.03
CA GLU A 102 0.15 -4.97 9.68
C GLU A 102 -1.34 -5.20 9.41
N VAL A 103 -2.15 -4.12 9.40
CA VAL A 103 -3.59 -4.17 9.05
C VAL A 103 -3.85 -3.92 7.55
N GLY A 104 -2.78 -3.98 6.75
CA GLY A 104 -2.79 -3.64 5.33
C GLY A 104 -3.35 -4.74 4.46
N ILE A 105 -4.22 -4.36 3.52
CA ILE A 105 -4.78 -5.25 2.49
C ILE A 105 -4.29 -4.77 1.13
N GLY A 106 -3.70 -5.68 0.36
CA GLY A 106 -3.26 -5.41 -1.02
C GLY A 106 -4.41 -5.50 -2.04
N MET A 107 -4.11 -5.14 -3.29
CA MET A 107 -5.03 -5.46 -4.39
C MET A 107 -5.16 -6.98 -4.57
N PRO A 108 -6.29 -7.47 -5.11
CA PRO A 108 -6.41 -8.87 -5.54
C PRO A 108 -5.23 -9.27 -6.44
N ARG A 109 -4.59 -10.41 -6.15
CA ARG A 109 -3.49 -10.93 -6.96
C ARG A 109 -4.03 -11.88 -8.03
N THR A 110 -4.82 -11.33 -8.94
CA THR A 110 -5.55 -12.06 -9.97
C THR A 110 -5.38 -11.39 -11.33
N THR A 111 -5.58 -12.15 -12.41
CA THR A 111 -5.50 -11.66 -13.79
C THR A 111 -6.51 -10.53 -14.06
N TRP A 112 -7.67 -10.58 -13.42
CA TRP A 112 -8.74 -9.57 -13.53
C TRP A 112 -8.53 -8.33 -12.63
N SER A 113 -7.49 -8.29 -11.78
CA SER A 113 -7.29 -7.17 -10.84
C SER A 113 -7.20 -5.78 -11.49
N PRO A 114 -6.55 -5.58 -12.66
CA PRO A 114 -6.55 -4.28 -13.32
C PRO A 114 -7.97 -3.81 -13.67
N ARG A 115 -8.84 -4.73 -14.09
CA ARG A 115 -10.21 -4.38 -14.43
C ARG A 115 -11.08 -4.15 -13.20
N PHE A 116 -10.91 -4.94 -12.15
CA PHE A 116 -11.53 -4.65 -10.85
C PHE A 116 -11.29 -3.20 -10.41
N GLN A 117 -10.05 -2.70 -10.55
CA GLN A 117 -9.73 -1.32 -10.18
C GLN A 117 -10.49 -0.29 -11.03
N ALA A 118 -10.59 -0.51 -12.34
CA ALA A 118 -11.32 0.37 -13.25
C ALA A 118 -12.82 0.38 -12.93
N LEU A 119 -13.44 -0.80 -12.79
CA LEU A 119 -14.87 -0.96 -12.48
C LEU A 119 -15.22 -0.32 -11.13
N ARG A 120 -14.41 -0.57 -10.09
CA ARG A 120 -14.59 0.05 -8.78
C ARG A 120 -14.52 1.58 -8.86
N ASN A 121 -13.58 2.14 -9.63
CA ASN A 121 -13.45 3.59 -9.76
C ASN A 121 -14.65 4.20 -10.49
N GLU A 122 -15.13 3.56 -11.57
CA GLU A 122 -16.33 3.98 -12.30
C GLU A 122 -17.57 3.94 -11.40
N MET A 123 -17.77 2.84 -10.66
CA MET A 123 -18.86 2.67 -9.69
C MET A 123 -18.89 3.81 -8.67
N VAL A 124 -17.75 4.10 -8.03
CA VAL A 124 -17.66 5.18 -7.03
C VAL A 124 -17.96 6.53 -7.67
N GLN A 125 -17.46 6.81 -8.88
CA GLN A 125 -17.74 8.07 -9.57
C GLN A 125 -19.22 8.22 -9.93
N LYS A 126 -19.89 7.15 -10.38
CA LYS A 126 -21.32 7.17 -10.70
C LYS A 126 -22.15 7.56 -9.49
N VAL A 127 -21.88 6.97 -8.33
CA VAL A 127 -22.56 7.30 -7.08
C VAL A 127 -22.27 8.74 -6.65
N LEU A 128 -20.99 9.14 -6.63
CA LEU A 128 -20.59 10.50 -6.21
C LEU A 128 -21.19 11.60 -7.07
N TYR A 129 -21.34 11.36 -8.37
CA TYR A 129 -21.94 12.32 -9.30
C TYR A 129 -23.46 12.13 -9.50
N SER A 130 -24.11 11.37 -8.61
CA SER A 130 -25.56 11.13 -8.64
C SER A 130 -26.06 10.61 -10.00
N LYS A 131 -25.25 9.78 -10.67
CA LYS A 131 -25.57 9.16 -11.96
C LYS A 131 -26.24 7.80 -11.83
N ALA A 132 -26.17 7.19 -10.64
CA ALA A 132 -26.84 5.95 -10.28
C ALA A 132 -27.05 5.92 -8.75
N SER A 133 -28.02 5.13 -8.29
CA SER A 133 -28.11 4.77 -6.88
C SER A 133 -26.94 3.86 -6.46
N ILE A 134 -26.76 3.70 -5.15
CA ILE A 134 -25.72 2.82 -4.60
C ILE A 134 -25.93 1.37 -5.09
N GLU A 135 -27.16 0.89 -5.04
CA GLU A 135 -27.53 -0.48 -5.42
C GLU A 135 -27.28 -0.74 -6.90
N GLU A 136 -27.80 0.14 -7.78
CA GLU A 136 -27.61 0.01 -9.23
C GLU A 136 -26.12 0.02 -9.63
N ALA A 137 -25.33 0.94 -9.07
CA ALA A 137 -23.91 1.04 -9.39
C ALA A 137 -23.14 -0.21 -8.93
N LEU A 138 -23.50 -0.76 -7.76
CA LEU A 138 -22.86 -1.94 -7.20
C LEU A 138 -23.19 -3.19 -8.02
N ASP A 139 -24.46 -3.39 -8.34
CA ASP A 139 -24.93 -4.53 -9.14
C ASP A 139 -24.30 -4.52 -10.53
N GLU A 140 -24.26 -3.35 -11.18
CA GLU A 140 -23.62 -3.19 -12.48
C GLU A 140 -22.12 -3.54 -12.43
N ALA A 141 -21.40 -3.01 -11.43
CA ALA A 141 -19.97 -3.27 -11.27
C ALA A 141 -19.67 -4.75 -10.96
N GLN A 142 -20.52 -5.38 -10.13
CA GLN A 142 -20.40 -6.80 -9.79
C GLN A 142 -20.62 -7.68 -11.02
N ASN A 143 -21.68 -7.43 -11.80
CA ASN A 143 -21.98 -8.21 -12.99
C ASN A 143 -20.84 -8.12 -14.01
N LYS A 144 -20.32 -6.91 -14.27
CA LYS A 144 -19.16 -6.70 -15.15
C LYS A 144 -17.91 -7.43 -14.66
N LEU A 145 -17.67 -7.45 -13.35
CA LEU A 145 -16.52 -8.16 -12.79
C LEU A 145 -16.67 -9.68 -12.91
N LEU A 146 -17.88 -10.22 -12.73
CA LEU A 146 -18.14 -11.65 -12.88
C LEU A 146 -17.95 -12.13 -14.31
N GLU A 147 -18.27 -11.31 -15.30
CA GLU A 147 -17.91 -11.58 -16.71
C GLU A 147 -16.39 -11.76 -16.87
N ASP A 148 -15.58 -10.87 -16.27
CA ASP A 148 -14.12 -10.98 -16.34
C ASP A 148 -13.54 -12.16 -15.55
N ILE A 149 -14.21 -12.58 -14.47
CA ILE A 149 -13.78 -13.74 -13.67
C ILE A 149 -14.07 -15.07 -14.38
N ASN A 150 -15.16 -15.13 -15.15
CA ASN A 150 -15.63 -16.35 -15.82
C ASN A 150 -15.02 -16.56 -17.22
N ASN A 151 -14.22 -15.60 -17.70
CA ASN A 151 -13.43 -15.70 -18.93
C ASN A 151 -12.09 -16.41 -18.69
#